data_AF-A0A168LGJ8-F1
#
_entry.id   AF-A0A168LGJ8-F1
#
_cell.length_a   1.000
_cell.length_b   1.000
_cell.length_c   1.000
_cell.angle_alpha   90.00
_cell.angle_beta   90.00
_cell.angle_gamma   90.00
#
_symmetry.space_group_name_H-M   'P 1'
#
loop_
_entity.id
_entity.type
_entity.pdbx_description
1 polymer ?
#
loop_
_entity_poly.entity_id
_entity_poly.type
_entity_poly.pdbx_seq_one_letter_code
_entity_poly.pdbx_strand_id
1 'polypeptide(L)'
;MEYPTYVAITNLLRNKTYPLDSTAQFNKKMDIMAKNYRIIQGRLYRRGNSKHGEPLEVLHEGNIKEVLMQVHQEGHFGVNNTWSDYVEGEYSDEIDRRVEEIDAAVKEYRVKAREVSNEGKKRMKARYDDTVKFRKQYRVGEQVPMKDQYPENKFADKWIGPMTVVRVNGSGTYHLAGPNTRRLEGAVNGDQLIPFASRKSMVPDVQTKRLEGLFSSWLERKEARRPD
;
A
#
# COMPACT_ATOMS: atom_id res chain seq x y z
N MET A 1 -18.01 31.49 18.86
CA MET A 1 -17.63 32.34 17.69
C MET A 1 -16.26 32.92 17.98
N GLU A 2 -15.36 32.92 16.99
CA GLU A 2 -14.04 33.54 17.09
C GLU A 2 -14.13 34.99 17.56
N TYR A 3 -13.29 35.38 18.53
CA TYR A 3 -13.33 36.71 19.13
C TYR A 3 -13.19 37.86 18.11
N PRO A 4 -12.27 37.80 17.12
CA PRO A 4 -12.16 38.85 16.10
C PRO A 4 -13.44 39.02 15.26
N THR A 5 -14.12 37.91 14.96
CA THR A 5 -15.38 37.93 14.19
C THR A 5 -16.51 38.52 15.03
N TYR A 6 -16.57 38.17 16.32
CA TYR A 6 -17.53 38.72 17.26
C TYR A 6 -17.40 40.25 17.38
N VAL A 7 -16.17 40.75 17.56
CA VAL A 7 -15.88 42.19 17.65
C VAL A 7 -16.22 42.89 16.33
N ALA A 8 -15.84 42.33 15.19
CA ALA A 8 -16.15 42.91 13.89
C ALA A 8 -17.67 43.06 13.66
N ILE A 9 -18.45 42.01 13.94
CA ILE A 9 -19.92 42.07 13.82
C ILE A 9 -20.52 43.08 14.82
N THR A 10 -20.00 43.10 16.05
CA THR A 10 -20.48 44.02 17.08
C THR A 10 -20.24 45.48 16.69
N ASN A 11 -19.04 45.80 16.21
CA ASN A 11 -18.68 47.14 15.73
C ASN A 11 -19.50 47.54 14.50
N LEU A 12 -19.71 46.61 13.57
CA LEU A 12 -20.53 46.84 12.38
C LEU A 12 -22.00 47.13 12.74
N LEU A 13 -22.55 46.44 13.74
CA LEU A 13 -23.92 46.66 14.19
C LEU A 13 -24.08 47.94 15.02
N ARG A 14 -23.09 48.32 15.86
CA ARG A 14 -23.14 49.54 16.68
C ARG A 14 -22.78 50.80 15.91
N ASN A 15 -21.63 50.79 15.25
CA ASN A 15 -20.97 51.98 14.74
C ASN A 15 -20.88 52.02 13.20
N LYS A 16 -21.31 50.95 12.52
CA LYS A 16 -21.18 50.80 11.06
C LYS A 16 -19.73 50.89 10.58
N THR A 17 -18.78 50.43 11.41
CA THR A 17 -17.35 50.44 11.11
C THR A 17 -16.80 49.02 10.95
N TYR A 18 -15.79 48.88 10.09
CA TYR A 18 -15.03 47.64 9.90
C TYR A 18 -13.66 47.72 10.59
N PRO A 19 -12.98 46.59 10.82
CA PRO A 19 -11.60 46.58 11.29
C PRO A 19 -10.67 47.38 10.36
N LEU A 20 -9.63 47.99 10.93
CA LEU A 20 -8.56 48.63 10.16
C LEU A 20 -7.93 47.58 9.23
N ASP A 21 -7.64 47.98 7.99
CA ASP A 21 -7.06 47.14 6.92
C ASP A 21 -7.96 45.98 6.40
N SER A 22 -9.28 46.07 6.59
CA SER A 22 -10.20 45.05 6.06
C SER A 22 -10.35 45.12 4.53
N THR A 23 -10.40 43.95 3.88
CA THR A 23 -10.62 43.86 2.43
C THR A 23 -12.10 43.97 2.06
N ALA A 24 -12.40 44.38 0.83
CA ALA A 24 -13.80 44.46 0.34
C ALA A 24 -14.54 43.11 0.40
N GLN A 25 -13.84 42.00 0.17
CA GLN A 25 -14.39 40.65 0.31
C GLN A 25 -14.75 40.34 1.77
N PHE A 26 -13.89 40.72 2.71
CA PHE A 26 -14.15 40.56 4.14
C PHE A 26 -15.35 41.39 4.60
N ASN A 27 -15.44 42.65 4.18
CA ASN A 27 -16.56 43.53 4.52
C ASN A 27 -17.90 42.97 4.04
N LYS A 28 -17.95 42.51 2.78
CA LYS A 28 -19.14 41.86 2.22
C LYS A 28 -19.54 40.61 3.01
N LYS A 29 -18.57 39.80 3.45
CA LYS A 29 -18.82 38.63 4.31
C LYS A 29 -19.40 39.06 5.67
N MET A 30 -18.83 40.08 6.30
CA MET A 30 -19.32 40.61 7.58
C MET A 30 -20.74 41.18 7.46
N ASP A 31 -21.07 41.87 6.36
CA ASP A 31 -22.41 42.39 6.12
C ASP A 31 -23.45 41.27 6.02
N ILE A 32 -23.11 40.19 5.31
CA ILE A 32 -23.99 39.02 5.19
C ILE A 32 -24.18 38.36 6.56
N MET A 33 -23.10 38.19 7.32
CA MET A 33 -23.15 37.58 8.65
C MET A 33 -23.97 38.43 9.63
N ALA A 34 -23.72 39.75 9.68
CA ALA A 34 -24.34 40.67 10.63
C ALA A 34 -25.87 40.73 10.51
N LYS A 35 -26.46 40.44 9.33
CA LYS A 35 -27.91 40.34 9.14
C LYS A 35 -28.58 39.32 10.06
N ASN A 36 -27.85 38.28 10.46
CA ASN A 36 -28.34 37.21 11.32
C ASN A 36 -28.19 37.53 12.81
N TYR A 37 -27.75 38.73 13.18
CA TYR A 37 -27.49 39.08 14.56
C TYR A 37 -28.13 40.42 14.97
N ARG A 38 -28.28 40.62 16.27
CA ARG A 38 -28.73 41.87 16.88
C ARG A 38 -28.00 42.08 18.20
N ILE A 39 -27.87 43.33 18.62
CA ILE A 39 -27.28 43.67 19.90
C ILE A 39 -28.40 43.97 20.89
N ILE A 40 -28.34 43.36 22.06
CA ILE A 40 -29.24 43.61 23.19
C ILE A 40 -28.36 43.84 24.41
N GLN A 41 -28.52 44.98 25.09
CA GLN A 41 -27.74 45.34 26.29
C GLN A 41 -26.21 45.18 26.10
N GLY A 42 -25.72 45.49 24.90
CA GLY A 42 -24.31 45.40 24.56
C GLY A 42 -23.79 43.99 24.21
N ARG A 43 -24.61 42.95 24.32
CA ARG A 43 -24.24 41.58 23.94
C ARG A 43 -24.84 41.21 22.58
N LEU A 44 -24.16 40.33 21.85
CA LEU A 44 -24.58 39.89 20.52
C LEU A 44 -25.50 38.67 20.62
N TYR A 45 -26.66 38.73 19.95
CA TYR A 45 -27.64 37.65 19.91
C TYR A 45 -27.94 37.25 18.46
N ARG A 46 -28.18 35.96 18.23
CA ARG A 46 -28.62 35.45 16.92
C ARG A 46 -30.09 35.79 16.69
N ARG A 47 -30.43 36.31 15.51
CA ARG A 47 -31.81 36.47 15.03
C ARG A 47 -32.32 35.11 14.57
N GLY A 48 -33.45 34.67 15.13
CA GLY A 48 -34.11 33.42 14.76
C GLY A 48 -34.87 32.82 15.93
N ASN A 49 -35.68 31.80 15.62
CA ASN A 49 -36.46 31.07 16.61
C ASN A 49 -35.52 30.17 17.41
N SER A 50 -35.26 30.53 18.66
CA SER A 50 -34.86 29.51 19.63
C SER A 50 -36.05 28.60 19.87
N LYS A 51 -35.80 27.34 20.22
CA LYS A 51 -36.85 26.36 20.56
C LYS A 51 -37.76 26.83 21.72
N HIS A 52 -37.29 27.82 22.50
CA HIS A 52 -37.96 28.32 23.70
C HIS A 52 -38.37 29.80 23.61
N GLY A 53 -38.28 30.44 22.44
CA GLY A 53 -38.66 31.85 22.23
C GLY A 53 -37.66 32.89 22.76
N GLU A 54 -36.67 32.49 23.55
CA GLU A 54 -35.64 33.38 24.09
C GLU A 54 -34.50 33.66 23.09
N PRO A 55 -33.94 34.88 23.06
CA PRO A 55 -32.82 35.20 22.18
C PRO A 55 -31.55 34.43 22.58
N LEU A 56 -30.89 33.75 21.62
CA LEU A 56 -29.65 33.03 21.87
C LEU A 56 -28.44 33.97 21.86
N GLU A 57 -27.79 34.11 23.02
CA GLU A 57 -26.54 34.87 23.15
C GLU A 57 -25.43 34.16 22.35
N VAL A 58 -24.65 34.95 21.60
CA VAL A 58 -23.48 34.45 20.88
C VAL A 58 -22.28 34.49 21.81
N LEU A 59 -21.75 33.32 22.14
CA LEU A 59 -20.54 33.20 22.96
C LEU A 59 -19.27 33.28 22.10
N HIS A 60 -18.23 33.82 22.70
CA HIS A 60 -16.86 33.94 22.20
C HIS A 60 -15.86 33.51 23.28
N GLU A 61 -14.61 33.32 22.90
CA GLU A 61 -13.56 32.77 23.78
C GLU A 61 -13.40 33.56 25.10
N GLY A 62 -13.49 34.89 25.03
CA GLY A 62 -13.44 35.75 26.21
C GLY A 62 -14.64 35.70 27.18
N ASN A 63 -15.84 35.26 26.77
CA ASN A 63 -17.03 35.22 27.65
C ASN A 63 -17.58 33.81 27.89
N ILE A 64 -17.15 32.82 27.11
CA ILE A 64 -17.67 31.44 27.19
C ILE A 64 -17.44 30.82 28.58
N LYS A 65 -16.28 31.08 29.19
CA LYS A 65 -15.94 30.53 30.51
C LYS A 65 -16.85 31.05 31.62
N GLU A 66 -17.19 32.34 31.59
CA GLU A 66 -18.04 32.97 32.59
C GLU A 66 -19.49 32.49 32.47
N VAL A 67 -20.02 32.43 31.25
CA VAL A 67 -21.38 31.93 30.99
C VAL A 67 -21.51 30.45 31.36
N LEU A 68 -20.49 29.64 31.06
CA LEU A 68 -20.44 28.25 31.51
C LEU A 68 -20.40 28.13 33.04
N MET A 69 -19.65 28.99 33.71
CA MET A 69 -19.57 29.01 35.17
C MET A 69 -20.89 29.47 35.82
N GLN A 70 -21.65 30.34 35.17
CA GLN A 70 -22.99 30.75 35.61
C GLN A 70 -24.00 29.61 35.46
N VAL A 71 -24.07 28.97 34.29
CA VAL A 71 -24.92 27.78 34.07
C VAL A 71 -24.55 26.65 35.05
N HIS A 72 -23.27 26.52 35.37
CA HIS A 72 -22.76 25.58 36.37
C HIS A 72 -23.30 25.87 37.79
N GLN A 73 -23.32 27.13 38.20
CA GLN A 73 -23.88 27.54 39.49
C GLN A 73 -25.39 27.37 39.55
N GLU A 74 -26.09 27.59 38.43
CA GLU A 74 -27.55 27.44 38.32
C GLU A 74 -28.00 25.97 38.23
N GLY A 75 -27.17 25.08 37.66
CA GLY A 75 -27.53 23.69 37.39
C GLY A 75 -26.95 22.64 38.36
N HIS A 76 -25.95 22.97 39.18
CA HIS A 76 -25.21 21.99 40.02
C HIS A 76 -24.58 20.81 39.25
N PHE A 77 -24.36 20.93 37.93
CA PHE A 77 -23.69 19.90 37.12
C PHE A 77 -22.21 20.21 36.95
N GLY A 78 -21.31 19.26 37.22
CA GLY A 78 -19.86 19.46 37.18
C GLY A 78 -19.35 19.94 35.80
N VAL A 79 -18.55 21.01 35.80
CA VAL A 79 -18.03 21.72 34.61
C VAL A 79 -17.40 20.81 33.55
N ASN A 80 -16.71 19.75 33.98
CA ASN A 80 -16.04 18.83 33.06
C ASN A 80 -17.00 17.95 32.25
N ASN A 81 -18.15 17.57 32.81
CA ASN A 81 -19.05 16.63 32.14
C ASN A 81 -19.79 17.30 30.96
N THR A 82 -20.18 18.57 31.10
CA THR A 82 -20.91 19.29 30.04
C THR A 82 -20.00 19.75 28.90
N TRP A 83 -18.72 20.06 29.20
CA TRP A 83 -17.71 20.39 28.18
C TRP A 83 -17.29 19.17 27.37
N SER A 84 -17.01 18.04 28.03
CA SER A 84 -16.67 16.80 27.35
C SER A 84 -17.82 16.31 26.47
N ASP A 85 -19.07 16.31 26.93
CA ASP A 85 -20.19 15.78 26.14
C ASP A 85 -20.49 16.61 24.86
N TYR A 86 -20.39 17.95 24.93
CA TYR A 86 -20.65 18.83 23.77
C TYR A 86 -19.50 18.84 22.75
N VAL A 87 -18.24 18.85 23.21
CA VAL A 87 -17.06 18.93 22.34
C VAL A 87 -16.62 17.55 21.85
N GLU A 88 -16.72 16.50 22.67
CA GLU A 88 -16.32 15.14 22.31
C GLU A 88 -17.43 14.39 21.56
N GLY A 89 -18.71 14.70 21.82
CA GLY A 89 -19.84 14.11 21.08
C GLY A 89 -19.84 14.48 19.59
N GLU A 90 -19.68 15.77 19.25
CA GLU A 90 -19.56 16.20 17.84
C GLU A 90 -18.30 15.65 17.16
N TYR A 91 -17.22 15.43 17.92
CA TYR A 91 -15.98 14.85 17.42
C TYR A 91 -16.11 13.34 17.14
N SER A 92 -16.83 12.61 17.99
CA SER A 92 -17.13 11.18 17.77
C SER A 92 -17.96 10.97 16.51
N ASP A 93 -19.02 11.76 16.33
CA ASP A 93 -19.90 11.66 15.15
C ASP A 93 -19.17 12.02 13.84
N GLU A 94 -18.20 12.93 13.89
CA GLU A 94 -17.34 13.26 12.74
C GLU A 94 -16.32 12.14 12.44
N ILE A 95 -15.75 11.51 13.47
CA ILE A 95 -14.87 10.36 13.30
C ILE A 95 -15.62 9.21 12.65
N ASP A 96 -16.81 8.87 13.15
CA ASP A 96 -17.60 7.75 12.64
C ASP A 96 -17.96 7.96 11.16
N ARG A 97 -18.41 9.17 10.80
CA ARG A 97 -18.65 9.53 9.39
C ARG A 97 -17.40 9.37 8.51
N ARG A 98 -16.25 9.84 8.97
CA ARG A 98 -14.99 9.69 8.21
C ARG A 98 -14.55 8.24 8.10
N VAL A 99 -14.75 7.44 9.14
CA VAL A 99 -14.45 6.01 9.09
C VAL A 99 -15.31 5.33 8.03
N GLU A 100 -16.61 5.61 7.97
CA GLU A 100 -17.51 5.08 6.94
C GLU A 100 -17.09 5.49 5.52
N GLU A 101 -16.75 6.77 5.31
CA GLU A 101 -16.26 7.27 4.03
C GLU A 101 -14.96 6.59 3.58
N ILE A 102 -14.00 6.45 4.50
CA ILE A 102 -12.74 5.75 4.24
C ILE A 102 -13.01 4.28 3.91
N ASP A 103 -13.88 3.61 4.65
CA ASP A 103 -14.18 2.20 4.44
C ASP A 103 -14.84 1.96 3.09
N ALA A 104 -15.74 2.86 2.67
CA ALA A 104 -16.34 2.84 1.34
C ALA A 104 -15.30 3.04 0.24
N ALA A 105 -14.42 4.04 0.38
CA ALA A 105 -13.34 4.31 -0.56
C ALA A 105 -12.38 3.12 -0.68
N VAL A 106 -11.98 2.51 0.44
CA VAL A 106 -11.09 1.34 0.48
C VAL A 106 -11.72 0.15 -0.24
N LYS A 107 -13.02 -0.09 -0.06
CA LYS A 107 -13.74 -1.15 -0.80
C LYS A 107 -13.69 -0.92 -2.30
N GLU A 108 -13.92 0.30 -2.76
CA GLU A 108 -13.85 0.65 -4.19
C GLU A 108 -12.43 0.45 -4.75
N TYR A 109 -11.40 0.95 -4.06
CA TYR A 109 -10.01 0.78 -4.48
C TYR A 109 -9.60 -0.70 -4.56
N ARG A 110 -10.08 -1.54 -3.64
CA ARG A 110 -9.82 -2.98 -3.67
C ARG A 110 -10.43 -3.66 -4.91
N VAL A 111 -11.62 -3.24 -5.34
CA VAL A 111 -12.24 -3.76 -6.57
C VAL A 111 -11.40 -3.37 -7.79
N LYS A 112 -11.07 -2.08 -7.93
CA LYS A 112 -10.22 -1.58 -9.04
C LYS A 112 -8.86 -2.27 -9.07
N ALA A 113 -8.21 -2.43 -7.92
CA ALA A 113 -6.92 -3.12 -7.83
C ALA A 113 -7.01 -4.60 -8.27
N ARG A 114 -8.10 -5.29 -7.93
CA ARG A 114 -8.34 -6.67 -8.38
C ARG A 114 -8.51 -6.75 -9.89
N GLU A 115 -9.25 -5.83 -10.49
CA GLU A 115 -9.45 -5.76 -11.95
C GLU A 115 -8.12 -5.56 -12.68
N VAL A 116 -7.33 -4.57 -12.27
CA VAL A 116 -6.00 -4.30 -12.85
C VAL A 116 -5.08 -5.51 -12.68
N SER A 117 -5.08 -6.15 -11.51
CA SER A 117 -4.30 -7.37 -11.27
C SER A 117 -4.72 -8.51 -12.20
N ASN A 118 -6.02 -8.72 -12.38
CA ASN A 118 -6.56 -9.76 -13.25
C ASN A 118 -6.24 -9.49 -14.72
N GLU A 119 -6.32 -8.25 -15.18
CA GLU A 119 -5.89 -7.87 -16.52
C GLU A 119 -4.39 -8.09 -16.71
N GLY A 120 -3.57 -7.71 -15.73
CA GLY A 120 -2.13 -7.96 -15.75
C GLY A 120 -1.82 -9.45 -15.90
N LYS A 121 -2.52 -10.31 -15.15
CA LYS A 121 -2.41 -11.78 -15.26
C LYS A 121 -2.82 -12.28 -16.64
N LYS A 122 -3.91 -11.77 -17.22
CA LYS A 122 -4.36 -12.13 -18.59
C LYS A 122 -3.30 -11.77 -19.64
N ARG A 123 -2.76 -10.55 -19.58
CA ARG A 123 -1.69 -10.09 -20.51
C ARG A 123 -0.41 -10.92 -20.36
N MET A 124 -0.05 -11.26 -19.12
CA MET A 124 1.12 -12.11 -18.85
C MET A 124 0.92 -13.52 -19.40
N LYS A 125 -0.27 -14.10 -19.23
CA LYS A 125 -0.62 -15.40 -19.80
C LYS A 125 -0.56 -15.37 -21.34
N ALA A 126 -1.17 -14.37 -21.97
CA ALA A 126 -1.13 -14.23 -23.44
C ALA A 126 0.31 -14.15 -23.96
N ARG A 127 1.14 -13.30 -23.33
CA ARG A 127 2.56 -13.22 -23.67
C ARG A 127 3.28 -14.55 -23.50
N TYR A 128 3.02 -15.26 -22.41
CA TYR A 128 3.61 -16.57 -22.16
C TYR A 128 3.19 -17.56 -23.24
N ASP A 129 1.90 -17.69 -23.52
CA ASP A 129 1.37 -18.59 -24.56
C ASP A 129 2.00 -18.29 -25.94
N ASP A 130 2.16 -17.02 -26.29
CA ASP A 130 2.80 -16.60 -27.56
C ASP A 130 4.31 -16.89 -27.61
N THR A 131 5.00 -16.88 -26.46
CA THR A 131 6.47 -17.04 -26.39
C THR A 131 6.93 -18.46 -26.06
N VAL A 132 6.04 -19.32 -25.56
CA VAL A 132 6.36 -20.71 -25.25
C VAL A 132 6.65 -21.44 -26.56
N LYS A 133 7.93 -21.72 -26.78
CA LYS A 133 8.38 -22.63 -27.83
C LYS A 133 8.56 -24.02 -27.22
N PHE A 134 8.09 -25.05 -27.92
CA PHE A 134 8.38 -26.43 -27.55
C PHE A 134 9.90 -26.61 -27.45
N ARG A 135 10.38 -27.04 -26.28
CA ARG A 135 11.80 -27.25 -26.07
C ARG A 135 12.28 -28.46 -26.87
N LYS A 136 13.54 -28.41 -27.30
CA LYS A 136 14.21 -29.52 -27.96
C LYS A 136 14.13 -30.76 -27.06
N GLN A 137 13.62 -31.86 -27.61
CA GLN A 137 13.71 -33.16 -26.95
C GLN A 137 15.10 -33.75 -27.17
N TYR A 138 15.73 -34.22 -26.10
CA TYR A 138 17.05 -34.85 -26.15
C TYR A 138 16.94 -36.36 -26.39
N ARG A 139 17.93 -36.93 -27.07
CA ARG A 139 18.05 -38.37 -27.29
C ARG A 139 19.07 -38.98 -26.34
N VAL A 140 18.96 -40.29 -26.11
CA VAL A 140 19.97 -41.06 -25.37
C VAL A 140 21.33 -40.89 -26.06
N GLY A 141 22.39 -40.64 -25.27
CA GLY A 141 23.74 -40.36 -25.74
C GLY A 141 24.05 -38.88 -26.00
N GLU A 142 23.04 -38.00 -26.08
CA GLU A 142 23.30 -36.55 -26.20
C GLU A 142 23.92 -35.99 -24.93
N GLN A 143 24.84 -35.03 -25.11
CA GLN A 143 25.41 -34.25 -24.01
C GLN A 143 24.57 -33.00 -23.75
N VAL A 144 24.36 -32.69 -22.47
CA VAL A 144 23.56 -31.57 -21.99
C VAL A 144 24.15 -30.99 -20.70
N PRO A 145 24.30 -29.66 -20.58
CA PRO A 145 24.45 -29.01 -19.29
C PRO A 145 23.13 -28.99 -18.54
N MET A 146 23.19 -29.22 -17.24
CA MET A 146 22.06 -29.15 -16.31
C MET A 146 22.15 -27.88 -15.47
N LYS A 147 21.01 -27.26 -15.15
CA LYS A 147 20.95 -26.08 -14.31
C LYS A 147 21.30 -26.44 -12.85
N ASP A 148 22.20 -25.68 -12.24
CA ASP A 148 22.46 -25.77 -10.80
C ASP A 148 21.26 -25.20 -10.02
N GLN A 149 20.68 -26.02 -9.14
CA GLN A 149 19.58 -25.63 -8.24
C GLN A 149 20.08 -25.02 -6.94
N TYR A 150 21.36 -25.22 -6.63
CA TYR A 150 22.00 -24.81 -5.38
C TYR A 150 23.33 -24.09 -5.68
N PRO A 151 23.29 -22.95 -6.41
CA PRO A 151 24.47 -22.16 -6.63
C PRO A 151 24.99 -21.61 -5.29
N GLU A 152 26.30 -21.58 -5.11
CA GLU A 152 26.92 -21.08 -3.88
C GLU A 152 26.71 -19.59 -3.67
N ASN A 153 26.71 -18.81 -4.75
CA ASN A 153 26.51 -17.37 -4.74
C ASN A 153 25.89 -16.89 -6.06
N LYS A 154 25.54 -15.59 -6.11
CA LYS A 154 24.89 -14.96 -7.27
C LYS A 154 25.75 -15.00 -8.55
N PHE A 155 27.07 -15.12 -8.42
CA PHE A 155 28.03 -15.14 -9.52
C PHE A 155 28.51 -16.56 -9.86
N ALA A 156 27.99 -17.60 -9.20
CA ALA A 156 28.34 -18.98 -9.50
C ALA A 156 27.79 -19.40 -10.87
N ASP A 157 28.50 -20.33 -11.51
CA ASP A 157 28.10 -20.86 -12.80
C ASP A 157 26.72 -21.52 -12.70
N LYS A 158 25.80 -21.08 -13.56
CA LYS A 158 24.40 -21.52 -13.53
C LYS A 158 24.18 -22.93 -14.09
N TRP A 159 25.12 -23.41 -14.90
CA TRP A 159 25.01 -24.67 -15.62
C TRP A 159 26.20 -25.56 -15.26
N ILE A 160 25.95 -26.85 -15.03
CA ILE A 160 26.92 -27.88 -14.68
C ILE A 160 26.90 -29.01 -15.73
N GLY A 161 28.04 -29.62 -16.02
CA GLY A 161 28.16 -30.66 -17.07
C GLY A 161 29.37 -30.48 -17.98
N PRO A 162 29.43 -31.11 -19.17
CA PRO A 162 28.35 -31.80 -19.87
C PRO A 162 27.97 -33.13 -19.21
N MET A 163 26.67 -33.41 -19.14
CA MET A 163 26.12 -34.69 -18.71
C MET A 163 25.60 -35.46 -19.90
N THR A 164 25.63 -36.78 -19.85
CA THR A 164 25.11 -37.64 -20.92
C THR A 164 23.70 -38.10 -20.59
N VAL A 165 22.77 -37.96 -21.54
CA VAL A 165 21.42 -38.51 -21.40
C VAL A 165 21.48 -40.04 -21.49
N VAL A 166 21.13 -40.73 -20.41
CA VAL A 166 21.14 -42.20 -20.33
C VAL A 166 19.77 -42.79 -20.66
N ARG A 167 18.69 -42.11 -20.27
CA ARG A 167 17.32 -42.56 -20.52
C ARG A 167 16.39 -41.37 -20.72
N VAL A 168 15.48 -41.48 -21.68
CA VAL A 168 14.42 -40.52 -21.96
C VAL A 168 13.10 -41.12 -21.47
N ASN A 169 12.33 -40.35 -20.70
CA ASN A 169 10.97 -40.72 -20.32
C ASN A 169 9.96 -39.95 -21.20
N GLY A 170 8.76 -40.49 -21.37
CA GLY A 170 7.72 -39.90 -22.24
C GLY A 170 7.21 -38.52 -21.79
N SER A 171 7.49 -38.10 -20.56
CA SER A 171 7.04 -36.82 -19.98
C SER A 171 8.05 -35.66 -20.14
N GLY A 172 9.06 -35.79 -21.00
CA GLY A 172 10.11 -34.77 -21.14
C GLY A 172 11.07 -34.72 -19.96
N THR A 173 11.20 -35.84 -19.23
CA THR A 173 12.18 -36.02 -18.16
C THR A 173 13.28 -36.99 -18.59
N TYR A 174 14.49 -36.79 -18.06
CA TYR A 174 15.71 -37.44 -18.51
C TYR A 174 16.51 -37.96 -17.33
N HIS A 175 17.03 -39.18 -17.43
CA HIS A 175 18.08 -39.62 -16.53
C HIS A 175 19.44 -39.30 -17.12
N LEU A 176 20.28 -38.69 -16.31
CA LEU A 176 21.58 -38.18 -16.73
C LEU A 176 22.69 -38.95 -16.02
N ALA A 177 23.81 -39.14 -16.72
CA ALA A 177 25.07 -39.54 -16.13
C ALA A 177 26.02 -38.34 -16.14
N GLY A 178 26.70 -38.12 -15.02
CA GLY A 178 27.75 -37.11 -14.93
C GLY A 178 28.97 -37.47 -15.79
N PRO A 179 29.95 -36.56 -15.89
CA PRO A 179 31.21 -36.79 -16.62
C PRO A 179 31.93 -38.07 -16.20
N ASN A 180 31.87 -38.41 -14.90
CA ASN A 180 32.47 -39.63 -14.33
C ASN A 180 31.59 -40.88 -14.48
N THR A 181 30.61 -40.89 -15.39
CA THR A 181 29.61 -41.97 -15.61
C THR A 181 28.68 -42.27 -14.43
N ARG A 182 28.83 -41.62 -13.27
CA ARG A 182 27.89 -41.74 -12.13
C ARG A 182 26.51 -41.22 -12.54
N ARG A 183 25.51 -42.08 -12.45
CA ARG A 183 24.11 -41.73 -12.74
C ARG A 183 23.56 -40.84 -11.63
N LEU A 184 22.87 -39.78 -12.04
CA LEU A 184 22.10 -38.94 -11.13
C LEU A 184 20.90 -39.71 -10.58
N GLU A 185 20.68 -39.59 -9.27
CA GLU A 185 19.48 -40.08 -8.62
C GLU A 185 18.28 -39.23 -9.03
N GLY A 186 17.26 -39.89 -9.59
CA GLY A 186 16.04 -39.27 -10.10
C GLY A 186 16.09 -38.93 -11.59
N ALA A 187 14.94 -38.48 -12.11
CA ALA A 187 14.82 -37.93 -13.44
C ALA A 187 14.84 -36.40 -13.37
N VAL A 188 15.46 -35.76 -14.35
CA VAL A 188 15.61 -34.30 -14.47
C VAL A 188 14.66 -33.81 -15.55
N ASN A 189 13.94 -32.72 -15.28
CA ASN A 189 13.06 -32.10 -16.27
C ASN A 189 13.89 -31.44 -17.39
N GLY A 190 13.51 -31.64 -18.65
CA GLY A 190 14.13 -31.01 -19.82
C GLY A 190 14.23 -29.49 -19.75
N ASP A 191 13.37 -28.83 -18.97
CA ASP A 191 13.45 -27.39 -18.71
C ASP A 191 14.72 -26.95 -17.98
N GLN A 192 15.35 -27.88 -17.29
CA GLN A 192 16.60 -27.70 -16.55
C GLN A 192 17.82 -28.05 -17.40
N LEU A 193 17.64 -28.33 -18.70
CA LEU A 193 18.69 -28.74 -19.62
C LEU A 193 18.79 -27.77 -20.78
N ILE A 194 20.02 -27.53 -21.26
CA ILE A 194 20.29 -26.79 -22.49
C ILE A 194 21.04 -27.66 -23.50
N PRO A 195 20.96 -27.37 -24.81
CA PRO A 195 21.74 -28.08 -25.81
C PRO A 195 23.24 -27.85 -25.61
N PHE A 196 24.03 -28.94 -25.55
CA PHE A 196 25.49 -28.85 -25.64
C PHE A 196 25.92 -28.85 -27.10
N ALA A 197 26.66 -27.84 -27.52
CA ALA A 197 27.27 -27.79 -28.85
C ALA A 197 28.75 -28.14 -28.73
N SER A 198 29.09 -29.43 -28.79
CA SER A 198 30.50 -29.84 -28.90
C SER A 198 30.95 -29.78 -30.36
N ARG A 199 32.11 -29.15 -30.60
CA ARG A 199 32.81 -29.19 -31.90
C ARG A 199 34.17 -29.85 -31.69
N LYS A 200 34.63 -30.66 -32.65
CA LYS A 200 35.95 -31.32 -32.57
C LYS A 200 37.11 -30.32 -32.46
N SER A 201 36.93 -29.11 -32.99
CA SER A 201 37.89 -28.00 -32.91
C SER A 201 37.75 -27.16 -31.63
N MET A 202 36.81 -27.50 -30.74
CA MET A 202 36.61 -26.78 -29.49
C MET A 202 37.78 -27.13 -28.58
N VAL A 203 38.68 -26.17 -28.38
CA VAL A 203 39.69 -26.26 -27.32
C VAL A 203 38.92 -26.19 -26.00
N PRO A 204 38.99 -27.22 -25.13
CA PRO A 204 38.32 -27.19 -23.85
C PRO A 204 38.93 -26.04 -23.03
N ASP A 205 38.19 -24.96 -22.87
CA ASP A 205 38.64 -23.81 -22.09
C ASP A 205 38.78 -24.22 -20.61
N VAL A 206 39.42 -23.40 -19.77
CA VAL A 206 39.46 -23.63 -18.31
C VAL A 206 38.03 -23.86 -17.76
N GLN A 207 37.03 -23.27 -18.42
CA GLN A 207 35.61 -23.46 -18.16
C GLN A 207 35.12 -24.92 -18.30
N THR A 208 35.55 -25.71 -19.30
CA THR A 208 35.05 -27.10 -19.43
C THR A 208 35.59 -28.02 -18.35
N LYS A 209 36.86 -27.86 -17.94
CA LYS A 209 37.42 -28.58 -16.78
C LYS A 209 36.78 -28.11 -15.47
N ARG A 210 36.46 -26.82 -15.35
CA ARG A 210 35.74 -26.25 -14.21
C ARG A 210 34.33 -26.84 -14.10
N LEU A 211 33.61 -27.00 -15.22
CA LEU A 211 32.25 -27.55 -15.22
C LEU A 211 32.19 -29.04 -14.82
N GLU A 212 33.24 -29.82 -15.10
CA GLU A 212 33.37 -31.19 -14.58
C GLU A 212 33.61 -31.20 -13.06
N GLY A 213 34.47 -30.32 -12.55
CA GLY A 213 34.71 -30.17 -11.10
C GLY A 213 33.49 -29.65 -10.32
N LEU A 214 32.69 -28.78 -10.95
CA LEU A 214 31.45 -28.25 -10.38
C LEU A 214 30.41 -29.35 -10.12
N PHE A 215 30.43 -30.46 -10.88
CA PHE A 215 29.51 -31.56 -10.65
C PHE A 215 29.78 -32.28 -9.31
N SER A 216 31.05 -32.52 -8.96
CA SER A 216 31.42 -33.13 -7.68
C SER A 216 31.03 -32.23 -6.50
N SER A 217 31.36 -30.95 -6.61
CA SER A 217 30.98 -29.94 -5.61
C SER A 217 29.45 -29.83 -5.46
N TRP A 218 28.71 -29.95 -6.56
CA TRP A 218 27.24 -30.01 -6.51
C TRP A 218 26.70 -31.28 -5.83
N LEU A 219 27.32 -32.45 -6.06
CA LEU A 219 26.93 -33.69 -5.38
C LEU A 219 27.11 -33.58 -3.87
N GLU A 220 28.24 -33.04 -3.42
CA GLU A 220 28.52 -32.78 -2.00
C GLU A 220 27.48 -31.83 -1.39
N ARG A 221 27.16 -30.71 -2.06
CA ARG A 221 26.13 -29.76 -1.61
C ARG A 221 24.74 -30.41 -1.53
N LYS A 222 24.41 -31.30 -2.47
CA LYS A 222 23.14 -32.02 -2.49
C LYS A 222 23.05 -33.03 -1.35
N GLU A 223 24.11 -33.78 -1.09
CA GLU A 223 24.17 -34.77 0.00
C GLU A 223 24.10 -34.08 1.36
N ALA A 224 24.84 -32.98 1.58
CA ALA A 224 24.83 -32.21 2.83
C ALA A 224 23.48 -31.57 3.21
N ARG A 225 22.52 -31.50 2.27
CA ARG A 225 21.20 -30.89 2.47
C ARG A 225 20.05 -31.90 2.47
N ARG A 226 20.33 -33.20 2.38
CA ARG A 226 19.28 -34.21 2.60
C ARG A 226 18.94 -34.23 4.09
N PRO A 227 17.66 -34.07 4.48
CA PRO A 227 17.26 -34.37 5.84
C PRO A 227 17.43 -35.88 6.09
N ASP A 228 17.92 -36.24 7.28
CA ASP A 228 18.01 -37.62 7.77
C ASP A 228 16.64 -38.31 7.84
#